data_AF-A0ABD1CB36-F1
#
_entry.id   AF-A0ABD1CB36-F1
#
_cell.length_a   1.000
_cell.length_b   1.000
_cell.length_c   1.000
_cell.angle_alpha   90.00
_cell.angle_beta   90.00
_cell.angle_gamma   90.00
#
_symmetry.space_group_name_H-M   'P 1'
#
loop_
_entity.id
_entity.type
_entity.pdbx_description
1 polymer ?
#
loop_
_entity_poly.entity_id
_entity_poly.type
_entity_poly.pdbx_seq_one_letter_code
_entity_poly.pdbx_strand_id
1 'polypeptide(L)'
;MLRTSAVYSMSLDLSGIHNNIDSSMEVKGELVLLDYYNFEILYCNGLLLCINSTKTLEYGAKVVVHNPFMGNTRWIELRTVYKVSDTFALGYENNKSCCTSYKILRFACPCSVSTDQFEIYEFNSKSWKGS
;
A
#
# COMPACT_ATOMS: atom_id res chain seq x y z
N MET A 1 13.84 -3.88 0.83
CA MET A 1 14.51 -4.95 1.61
C MET A 1 14.39 -4.59 3.08
N LEU A 2 13.90 -5.49 3.94
CA LEU A 2 13.67 -5.21 5.36
C LEU A 2 14.98 -5.39 6.15
N ARG A 3 15.45 -4.33 6.80
CA ARG A 3 16.51 -4.39 7.81
C ARG A 3 16.06 -3.52 8.98
N THR A 4 15.94 -4.13 10.16
CA THR A 4 15.70 -3.49 11.47
C THR A 4 14.55 -2.48 11.52
N SER A 5 13.32 -2.92 11.84
CA SER A 5 12.12 -2.11 12.16
C SER A 5 11.71 -0.99 11.16
N ALA A 6 12.50 -0.73 10.13
CA ALA A 6 12.39 0.36 9.20
C ALA A 6 12.30 -0.22 7.78
N VAL A 7 11.40 0.35 6.99
CA VAL A 7 11.21 -0.03 5.60
C VAL A 7 12.02 0.94 4.75
N TYR A 8 12.97 0.43 3.98
CA TYR A 8 13.78 1.25 3.07
C TYR A 8 13.31 1.09 1.64
N SER A 9 13.19 2.22 0.93
CA SER A 9 13.01 2.22 -0.51
C SER A 9 14.37 2.05 -1.18
N MET A 10 14.44 1.15 -2.15
CA MET A 10 15.67 0.80 -2.84
C MET A 10 15.40 0.72 -4.33
N SER A 11 16.27 1.33 -5.13
CA SER A 11 16.28 1.20 -6.58
C SER A 11 17.47 0.38 -7.03
N LEU A 12 17.23 -0.49 -8.01
CA LEU A 12 18.25 -1.30 -8.65
C LEU A 12 18.34 -0.87 -10.12
N ASP A 13 19.52 -0.45 -10.55
CA ASP A 13 19.80 -0.22 -11.96
C ASP A 13 20.31 -1.52 -12.59
N LEU A 14 19.53 -2.05 -13.53
CA LEU A 14 19.82 -3.29 -14.27
C LEU A 14 20.37 -3.02 -15.68
N SER A 15 20.54 -1.75 -16.07
CA SER A 15 21.01 -1.38 -17.41
C SER A 15 22.43 -1.90 -17.73
N GLY A 16 23.23 -2.24 -16.71
CA GLY A 16 24.60 -2.73 -16.83
C GLY A 16 24.77 -4.21 -17.22
N ILE A 17 23.72 -5.04 -17.15
CA ILE A 17 23.84 -6.51 -17.29
C ILE A 17 24.38 -6.94 -18.66
N HIS A 18 24.15 -6.15 -19.71
CA HIS A 18 24.63 -6.49 -21.05
C HIS A 18 26.11 -6.09 -21.30
N ASN A 19 26.69 -5.23 -20.45
CA ASN A 19 27.98 -4.58 -20.72
C ASN A 19 29.08 -4.87 -19.68
N ASN A 20 28.88 -5.84 -18.78
CA ASN A 20 29.86 -6.21 -17.75
C ASN A 20 30.23 -5.03 -16.81
N ILE A 21 29.28 -4.11 -16.60
CA ILE A 21 29.38 -3.00 -15.64
C ILE A 21 28.58 -3.42 -14.40
N ASP A 22 29.18 -3.28 -13.22
CA ASP A 22 28.56 -3.67 -11.96
C ASP A 22 27.19 -3.01 -11.78
N SER A 23 26.16 -3.83 -11.54
CA SER A 23 24.82 -3.36 -11.18
C SER A 23 24.91 -2.52 -9.90
N SER A 24 24.36 -1.31 -9.93
CA SER A 24 24.38 -0.41 -8.77
C SER A 24 23.04 -0.47 -8.02
N MET A 25 23.14 -0.36 -6.69
CA MET A 25 22.01 -0.41 -5.78
C MET A 25 22.02 0.86 -4.94
N GLU A 26 20.95 1.66 -5.05
CA GLU A 26 20.82 2.92 -4.31
C GLU A 26 19.67 2.80 -3.30
N VAL A 27 19.96 3.12 -2.03
CA VAL A 27 18.94 3.29 -1.00
C VAL A 27 18.39 4.71 -1.15
N LYS A 28 17.16 4.82 -1.65
CA LYS A 28 16.53 6.14 -1.92
C LYS A 28 16.09 6.88 -0.66
N GLY A 29 15.99 6.18 0.47
CA GLY A 29 15.64 6.77 1.75
C GLY A 29 14.86 5.81 2.64
N GLU A 30 14.80 6.18 3.91
CA GLU A 30 13.97 5.54 4.91
C GLU A 30 12.51 5.95 4.71
N LEU A 31 11.61 4.97 4.62
CA LEU A 31 10.18 5.25 4.71
C LEU A 31 9.86 5.44 6.19
N VAL A 32 10.00 6.67 6.69
CA VAL A 32 9.64 7.12 8.05
C VAL A 32 8.12 7.14 8.24
N LEU A 33 7.43 6.12 7.74
CA LEU A 33 5.99 5.91 7.89
C LEU A 33 5.66 5.07 9.14
N LEU A 34 6.68 4.56 9.84
CA LEU A 34 6.54 3.45 10.79
C LEU A 34 7.24 3.69 12.14
N ASP A 35 7.53 4.94 12.50
CA ASP A 35 8.18 5.23 13.79
C ASP A 35 7.31 4.87 15.01
N TYR A 36 6.05 4.51 14.79
CA TYR A 36 5.17 4.04 15.84
C TYR A 36 4.09 3.15 15.21
N TYR A 37 3.80 2.00 15.82
CA TYR A 37 2.65 1.10 15.58
C TYR A 37 2.84 -0.09 14.63
N ASN A 38 2.28 -1.24 15.03
CA ASN A 38 2.26 -2.48 14.25
C ASN A 38 1.32 -2.31 13.04
N PHE A 39 1.91 -2.08 11.86
CA PHE A 39 1.18 -2.04 10.61
C PHE A 39 1.36 -3.33 9.82
N GLU A 40 0.27 -3.83 9.25
CA GLU A 40 0.32 -4.78 8.14
C GLU A 40 0.55 -4.01 6.84
N ILE A 41 1.51 -4.49 6.04
CA ILE A 41 1.92 -3.84 4.79
C ILE A 41 1.69 -4.81 3.63
N LEU A 42 0.83 -4.41 2.70
CA LEU A 42 0.53 -5.16 1.48
C LEU A 42 1.12 -4.44 0.27
N TYR A 43 1.94 -5.14 -0.52
CA TYR A 43 2.59 -4.58 -1.70
C TYR A 43 1.89 -5.03 -2.99
N CYS A 44 1.67 -4.09 -3.91
CA CYS A 44 1.15 -4.41 -5.24
C CYS A 44 1.57 -3.34 -6.27
N ASN A 45 2.23 -3.78 -7.35
CA ASN A 45 2.60 -2.94 -8.50
C ASN A 45 3.21 -1.58 -8.13
N GLY A 46 4.20 -1.57 -7.25
CA GLY A 46 4.89 -0.35 -6.82
C GLY A 46 4.17 0.49 -5.76
N LEU A 47 3.01 0.06 -5.26
CA LEU A 47 2.30 0.69 -4.16
C LEU A 47 2.36 -0.17 -2.89
N LEU A 48 2.32 0.51 -1.75
CA LEU A 48 2.20 -0.07 -0.41
C LEU A 48 0.86 0.32 0.18
N LEU A 49 0.09 -0.64 0.67
CA LEU A 49 -1.08 -0.42 1.53
C LEU A 49 -0.67 -0.70 2.96
N CYS A 50 -0.76 0.30 3.83
CA CYS A 50 -0.45 0.21 5.26
C CYS A 50 -1.75 0.22 6.08
N ILE A 51 -1.94 -0.80 6.90
CA ILE A 51 -3.14 -1.03 7.71
C ILE A 51 -2.75 -1.12 9.18
N ASN A 52 -3.45 -0.41 10.07
CA ASN A 52 -3.11 -0.43 11.50
C ASN A 52 -3.66 -1.69 12.17
N SER A 53 -2.84 -2.71 12.37
CA SER A 53 -3.27 -4.02 12.88
C SER A 53 -3.47 -4.08 14.40
N THR A 54 -3.56 -2.95 15.10
CA THR A 54 -3.64 -2.92 16.58
C THR A 54 -4.91 -2.31 17.13
N LYS A 55 -5.66 -1.54 16.34
CA LYS A 55 -6.81 -0.79 16.81
C LYS A 55 -8.00 -0.97 15.90
N THR A 56 -9.12 -1.37 16.49
CA THR A 56 -10.43 -1.21 15.87
C THR A 56 -10.73 0.29 15.84
N LEU A 57 -11.07 0.83 14.68
CA LEU A 57 -11.38 2.24 14.49
C LEU A 57 -12.87 2.41 14.21
N GLU A 58 -13.46 3.45 14.81
CA GLU A 58 -14.85 3.84 14.59
C GLU A 58 -15.09 4.33 13.13
N TYR A 59 -16.30 4.79 12.84
CA TYR A 59 -16.65 5.34 11.53
C TYR A 59 -15.68 6.44 11.08
N GLY A 60 -15.33 6.44 9.78
CA GLY A 60 -14.34 7.36 9.21
C GLY A 60 -12.89 6.90 9.36
N ALA A 61 -12.66 5.63 9.74
CA ALA A 61 -11.35 4.99 9.71
C ALA A 61 -10.69 5.14 8.32
N LYS A 62 -9.37 5.36 8.29
CA LYS A 62 -8.61 5.52 7.04
C LYS A 62 -7.45 4.54 6.96
N VAL A 63 -7.27 3.93 5.80
CA VAL A 63 -6.07 3.16 5.46
C VAL A 63 -5.16 3.97 4.54
N VAL A 64 -3.87 3.69 4.57
CA VAL A 64 -2.86 4.48 3.86
C VAL A 64 -2.38 3.72 2.64
N VAL A 65 -2.41 4.35 1.48
CA VAL A 65 -1.69 3.89 0.29
C VAL A 65 -0.50 4.80 0.08
N HIS A 66 0.70 4.25 0.03
CA HIS A 66 1.93 4.97 -0.23
C HIS A 66 2.55 4.54 -1.56
N ASN A 67 2.94 5.51 -2.38
CA ASN A 67 3.75 5.33 -3.57
C ASN A 67 5.20 5.73 -3.24
N PRO A 68 6.07 4.77 -2.88
CA PRO A 68 7.46 5.06 -2.50
C PRO A 68 8.31 5.59 -3.67
N PHE A 69 7.89 5.39 -4.92
CA PHE A 69 8.62 5.89 -6.09
C PHE A 69 8.41 7.41 -6.27
N MET A 70 7.17 7.87 -6.06
CA MET A 70 6.82 9.29 -6.19
C MET A 70 6.78 10.03 -4.84
N GLY A 71 6.98 9.34 -3.71
CA GLY A 71 6.83 9.89 -2.36
C GLY A 71 5.38 10.25 -1.98
N ASN A 72 4.40 9.90 -2.81
CA ASN A 72 3.02 10.32 -2.61
C ASN A 72 2.27 9.40 -1.65
N THR A 73 1.41 9.97 -0.81
CA THR A 73 0.57 9.23 0.13
C THR A 73 -0.91 9.56 -0.10
N ARG A 74 -1.78 8.54 -0.08
CA ARG A 74 -3.23 8.68 -0.19
C ARG A 74 -3.91 7.99 0.98
N TRP A 75 -4.87 8.68 1.57
CA TRP A 75 -5.74 8.13 2.59
C TRP A 75 -7.03 7.65 1.95
N ILE A 76 -7.42 6.41 2.22
CA ILE A 76 -8.67 5.82 1.75
C ILE A 76 -9.59 5.68 2.95
N GLU A 77 -10.72 6.39 2.90
CA GLU A 77 -11.74 6.35 3.95
C GLU A 77 -12.60 5.10 3.81
N LEU A 78 -12.67 4.34 4.90
CA LEU A 78 -13.50 3.16 5.01
C LEU A 78 -14.95 3.55 5.29
N ARG A 79 -15.88 2.83 4.66
CA ARG A 79 -17.33 3.12 4.76
C ARG A 79 -17.92 2.63 6.08
N THR A 80 -17.34 1.58 6.65
CA THR A 80 -17.79 0.97 7.90
C THR A 80 -16.64 0.87 8.91
N VAL A 81 -17.01 0.63 10.17
CA VAL A 81 -16.09 0.45 11.30
C VAL A 81 -15.03 -0.59 10.96
N TYR A 82 -13.75 -0.21 11.04
CA TYR A 82 -12.61 -1.10 10.82
C TYR A 82 -12.33 -1.93 12.06
N LYS A 83 -12.26 -3.25 11.93
CA LYS A 83 -11.86 -4.15 13.01
C LYS A 83 -10.48 -4.70 12.75
N VAL A 84 -9.71 -4.90 13.83
CA VAL A 84 -8.38 -5.54 13.76
C VAL A 84 -8.43 -6.92 13.09
N SER A 85 -9.55 -7.62 13.21
CA SER A 85 -9.77 -8.94 12.60
C SER A 85 -10.04 -8.90 11.10
N ASP A 86 -10.22 -7.72 10.50
CA ASP A 86 -10.53 -7.60 9.08
C ASP A 86 -9.27 -7.82 8.24
N THR A 87 -9.44 -8.48 7.10
CA THR A 87 -8.35 -8.77 6.18
C THR A 87 -8.44 -7.87 4.96
N PHE A 88 -7.29 -7.48 4.43
CA PHE A 88 -7.21 -6.65 3.23
C PHE A 88 -6.45 -7.34 2.11
N ALA A 89 -6.74 -6.93 0.88
CA ALA A 89 -5.95 -7.24 -0.29
C ALA A 89 -5.82 -6.00 -1.16
N LEU A 90 -4.64 -5.81 -1.77
CA LEU A 90 -4.38 -4.75 -2.74
C LEU A 90 -4.15 -5.38 -4.12
N GLY A 91 -4.95 -4.96 -5.10
CA GLY A 91 -4.87 -5.44 -6.47
C GLY A 91 -4.92 -4.28 -7.47
N TYR A 92 -4.68 -4.60 -8.74
CA TYR A 92 -4.83 -3.66 -9.83
C TYR A 92 -5.44 -4.32 -11.06
N GLU A 93 -6.07 -3.50 -11.88
CA GLU A 93 -6.59 -3.85 -13.18
C GLU A 93 -5.83 -3.05 -14.23
N ASN A 94 -5.21 -3.76 -15.17
CA ASN A 94 -4.53 -3.15 -16.29
C ASN A 94 -5.55 -2.85 -17.39
N ASN A 95 -6.16 -1.67 -17.33
CA ASN A 95 -6.99 -1.19 -18.42
C ASN A 95 -6.10 -0.91 -19.64
N LYS A 96 -6.57 -1.17 -20.86
CA LYS A 96 -5.84 -0.89 -22.13
C LYS A 96 -5.43 0.59 -22.34
N SER A 97 -5.76 1.47 -21.39
CA SER A 97 -5.39 2.87 -21.36
C SER A 97 -4.16 3.09 -20.48
N CYS A 98 -3.49 4.24 -20.57
CA CYS A 98 -2.32 4.60 -19.73
C CYS A 98 -2.66 4.78 -18.22
N CYS A 99 -3.77 4.23 -17.73
CA CYS A 99 -4.28 4.41 -16.37
C CYS A 99 -4.47 3.04 -15.72
N THR A 100 -3.60 2.72 -14.76
CA THR A 100 -3.81 1.57 -13.88
C THR A 100 -4.89 1.91 -12.87
N SER A 101 -5.92 1.06 -12.77
CA SER A 101 -6.89 1.15 -11.68
C SER A 101 -6.46 0.23 -10.56
N TYR A 102 -6.44 0.72 -9.34
CA TYR A 102 -6.10 -0.04 -8.15
C TYR A 102 -7.35 -0.29 -7.34
N LYS A 103 -7.44 -1.48 -6.75
CA LYS A 103 -8.56 -1.90 -5.91
C LYS A 103 -8.04 -2.38 -4.57
N ILE A 104 -8.67 -1.94 -3.50
CA ILE A 104 -8.48 -2.48 -2.16
C ILE A 104 -9.74 -3.27 -1.85
N LEU A 105 -9.56 -4.53 -1.51
CA LEU A 105 -10.63 -5.40 -1.04
C LEU A 105 -10.46 -5.58 0.46
N ARG A 106 -11.51 -5.31 1.23
CA ARG A 106 -11.59 -5.58 2.66
C ARG A 106 -12.57 -6.70 2.89
N PHE A 107 -12.21 -7.68 3.69
CA PHE A 107 -13.08 -8.74 4.18
C PHE A 107 -13.33 -8.53 5.66
N ALA A 108 -14.60 -8.43 6.04
CA ALA A 108 -14.98 -8.42 7.44
C ALA A 108 -14.78 -9.83 8.02
N CYS A 109 -14.21 -9.93 9.22
CA CYS A 109 -14.02 -11.23 9.87
C CYS A 109 -15.37 -11.97 10.01
N PRO A 110 -15.46 -13.30 9.77
CA PRO A 110 -16.72 -14.05 9.92
C PRO A 110 -17.36 -13.96 11.31
N CYS A 111 -16.57 -13.63 12.34
CA CYS A 111 -17.06 -13.38 13.70
C CYS A 111 -17.78 -12.02 13.84
N SER A 112 -17.83 -11.21 12.79
CA SER A 112 -18.50 -9.92 12.78
C SER A 112 -19.97 -10.08 12.37
N VAL A 113 -20.87 -9.45 13.13
CA VAL A 113 -22.33 -9.46 12.92
C VAL A 113 -22.75 -8.49 11.78
N SER A 114 -21.79 -7.92 11.03
CA SER A 114 -22.07 -6.95 9.98
C SER A 114 -22.60 -7.63 8.71
N THR A 115 -23.58 -6.99 8.07
CA THR A 115 -24.26 -7.47 6.85
C THR A 115 -23.38 -7.46 5.61
N ASP A 116 -22.35 -6.61 5.58
CA ASP A 116 -21.42 -6.48 4.46
C ASP A 116 -20.17 -7.31 4.73
N GLN A 117 -20.11 -8.51 4.14
CA GLN A 117 -18.98 -9.43 4.29
C GLN A 117 -17.69 -8.90 3.65
N PHE A 118 -17.81 -8.00 2.67
CA PHE A 118 -16.68 -7.39 1.99
C PHE A 118 -16.99 -5.98 1.44
N GLU A 119 -15.94 -5.19 1.27
CA GLU A 119 -15.98 -3.85 0.67
C GLU A 119 -14.87 -3.70 -0.37
N ILE A 120 -15.13 -2.99 -1.46
CA ILE A 120 -14.15 -2.68 -2.49
C ILE A 120 -13.99 -1.17 -2.62
N TYR A 121 -12.74 -0.71 -2.60
CA TYR A 121 -12.34 0.68 -2.79
C TYR A 121 -11.48 0.78 -4.04
N GLU A 122 -11.82 1.71 -4.94
CA GLU A 122 -11.11 1.87 -6.22
C GLU A 122 -10.47 3.24 -6.32
N PHE A 123 -9.25 3.28 -6.87
CA PHE A 123 -8.54 4.52 -7.15
C PHE A 123 -7.58 4.37 -8.34
N ASN A 124 -7.38 5.45 -9.09
CA ASN A 124 -6.54 5.39 -10.30
C ASN A 124 -5.12 5.92 -10.09
N SER A 125 -4.23 5.55 -11.01
CA SER A 125 -2.84 6.05 -11.05
C SER A 125 -2.74 7.55 -11.38
N LYS A 126 -3.68 8.08 -12.18
CA LYS A 126 -3.73 9.50 -12.56
C LYS A 126 -3.93 10.46 -11.39
N SER A 127 -4.51 9.98 -10.30
CA SER A 127 -4.70 10.75 -9.07
C SER A 127 -3.39 10.95 -8.29
N TRP A 128 -2.27 10.38 -8.73
CA TRP A 128 -0.92 10.68 -8.21
C TRP A 128 -0.29 11.78 -9.06
N LYS A 129 -0.77 13.02 -8.94
CA LYS A 129 -0.08 14.17 -9.54
C LYS A 129 1.03 14.60 -8.59
N GLY A 130 2.27 14.60 -9.08
CA GLY A 130 3.38 15.23 -8.35
C GLY A 130 3.07 16.70 -8.16
N SER A 131 3.19 17.16 -6.91
CA SER A 131 3.26 18.58 -6.56
C SER A 131 4.53 19.21 -7.10
#